data_AF-A0A101CID2-F1
#
_entry.id   AF-A0A101CID2-F1
#
_cell.length_a   1.000
_cell.length_b   1.000
_cell.length_c   1.000
_cell.angle_alpha   90.00
_cell.angle_beta   90.00
_cell.angle_gamma   90.00
#
_symmetry.space_group_name_H-M   'P 1'
#
loop_
_entity.id
_entity.type
_entity.pdbx_description
1 polymer ?
#
loop_
_entity_poly.entity_id
_entity_poly.type
_entity_poly.pdbx_seq_one_letter_code
_entity_poly.pdbx_strand_id
1 'polypeptide(L)'
;MKNIICFLFLFLIGCNKSEYGKNVVTENSAAKKVPYNDFLRSVKNKSETEKKNYFFTFINYDVPNYWMGTPWSFNGTTRNPQQESIACGYFVTNTLSDFGFNINRTYLAQQASSVMIKKLCKDIQYFTKRQDLEHYILKKNKNQVYIVGLDFHTGFITRENKDIYFIHSSYIKSKGVVKELTATSQALNASKTFMIGTLNY
;
A
#
# COMPACT_ATOMS: atom_id res chain seq x y z
N MET A 1 3.73 -30.49 -68.41
CA MET A 1 3.99 -31.03 -67.05
C MET A 1 3.43 -30.04 -66.03
N LYS A 2 2.47 -30.51 -65.21
CA LYS A 2 2.06 -30.10 -63.83
C LYS A 2 2.56 -28.73 -63.31
N ASN A 3 1.82 -27.89 -62.59
CA ASN A 3 0.43 -27.79 -62.09
C ASN A 3 0.42 -26.55 -61.14
N ILE A 4 -0.78 -26.12 -60.71
CA ILE A 4 -1.10 -25.38 -59.45
C ILE A 4 -1.30 -23.86 -59.53
N ILE A 5 -2.58 -23.54 -59.82
CA ILE A 5 -3.52 -22.64 -59.13
C ILE A 5 -3.10 -22.16 -57.73
N CYS A 6 -3.22 -20.85 -57.46
CA CYS A 6 -4.03 -20.33 -56.34
C CYS A 6 -4.28 -18.81 -56.47
N PHE A 7 -5.54 -18.47 -56.70
CA PHE A 7 -6.09 -17.12 -56.54
C PHE A 7 -6.24 -16.83 -55.05
N LEU A 8 -5.76 -15.68 -54.58
CA LEU A 8 -6.21 -15.10 -53.32
C LEU A 8 -6.49 -13.62 -53.54
N PHE A 9 -7.79 -13.33 -53.63
CA PHE A 9 -8.38 -12.01 -53.47
C PHE A 9 -7.96 -11.43 -52.11
N LEU A 10 -7.59 -10.15 -52.09
CA LEU A 10 -7.93 -9.26 -50.98
C LEU A 10 -8.06 -7.83 -51.52
N PHE A 11 -9.28 -7.35 -51.41
CA PHE A 11 -9.79 -6.06 -51.84
C PHE A 11 -9.44 -4.98 -50.79
N LEU A 12 -9.09 -3.80 -51.30
CA LEU A 12 -9.56 -2.47 -50.91
C LEU A 12 -9.06 -1.71 -49.66
N ILE A 13 -8.66 -0.47 -50.01
CA ILE A 13 -8.98 0.83 -49.40
C ILE A 13 -8.05 1.29 -48.27
N GLY A 14 -7.52 2.49 -48.48
CA GLY A 14 -6.51 3.12 -47.64
C GLY A 14 -7.09 3.92 -46.47
N CYS A 15 -6.20 4.54 -45.71
CA CYS A 15 -6.48 5.82 -45.06
C CYS A 15 -5.21 6.51 -44.55
N ASN A 16 -5.33 7.83 -44.48
CA ASN A 16 -4.35 8.87 -44.17
C ASN A 16 -3.41 8.60 -42.98
N LYS A 17 -2.14 8.98 -43.13
CA LYS A 17 -1.27 9.33 -42.00
C LYS A 17 -1.47 10.81 -41.68
N SER A 18 -2.29 11.09 -40.67
CA SER A 18 -2.27 12.38 -39.99
C SER A 18 -1.07 12.44 -39.05
N GLU A 19 -0.35 13.56 -39.10
CA GLU A 19 0.59 13.98 -38.06
C GLU A 19 -0.14 14.07 -36.72
N TYR A 20 0.37 13.38 -35.71
CA TYR A 20 0.09 13.73 -34.32
C TYR A 20 1.41 13.72 -33.55
N GLY A 21 1.76 14.90 -33.06
CA GLY A 21 3.05 15.22 -32.48
C GLY A 21 3.44 14.28 -31.34
N LYS A 22 4.70 13.87 -31.37
CA LYS A 22 5.41 13.35 -30.19
C LYS A 22 5.55 14.48 -29.18
N ASN A 23 4.55 14.69 -28.35
CA ASN A 23 4.77 15.30 -27.05
C ASN A 23 5.42 14.25 -26.15
N VAL A 24 6.75 14.21 -26.21
CA VAL A 24 7.57 13.64 -25.14
C VAL A 24 7.34 14.53 -23.93
N VAL A 25 6.37 14.16 -23.10
CA VAL A 25 6.23 14.74 -21.76
C VAL A 25 7.35 14.14 -20.91
N THR A 26 8.53 14.72 -21.05
CA THR A 26 9.56 14.66 -20.03
C THR A 26 9.12 15.56 -18.87
N GLU A 27 8.17 15.10 -18.05
CA GLU A 27 7.92 15.73 -16.75
C GLU A 27 8.97 15.24 -15.76
N ASN A 28 10.18 15.75 -15.98
CA ASN A 28 11.22 15.80 -14.97
C ASN A 28 11.07 17.14 -14.23
N SER A 29 10.07 17.21 -13.35
CA SER A 29 10.10 18.15 -12.23
C SER A 29 9.67 17.40 -10.97
N ALA A 30 10.50 16.47 -10.53
CA ALA A 30 10.43 15.97 -9.17
C ALA A 30 10.63 17.17 -8.23
N ALA A 31 9.54 17.80 -7.82
CA ALA A 31 9.55 18.78 -6.75
C ALA A 31 10.32 18.14 -5.59
N LYS A 32 11.41 18.80 -5.19
CA LYS A 32 12.35 18.25 -4.20
C LYS A 32 11.56 17.95 -2.93
N LYS A 33 11.36 16.67 -2.61
CA LYS A 33 10.63 16.26 -1.41
C LYS A 33 11.31 16.87 -0.20
N VAL A 34 10.54 17.49 0.68
CA VAL A 34 11.06 17.94 1.98
C VAL A 34 11.60 16.72 2.75
N PRO A 35 12.63 16.87 3.59
CA PRO A 35 13.11 15.78 4.42
C PRO A 35 11.98 15.15 5.26
N TYR A 36 12.01 13.84 5.45
CA TYR A 36 10.91 13.12 6.13
C TYR A 36 10.63 13.67 7.53
N ASN A 37 11.66 14.01 8.30
CA ASN A 37 11.49 14.60 9.62
C ASN A 37 10.79 15.98 9.58
N ASP A 38 11.02 16.77 8.53
CA ASP A 38 10.37 18.07 8.35
C ASP A 38 8.91 17.90 7.96
N PHE A 39 8.62 16.92 7.10
CA PHE A 39 7.26 16.49 6.81
C PHE A 39 6.54 16.04 8.08
N LEU A 40 7.15 15.20 8.93
CA LEU A 40 6.53 14.75 10.18
C LEU A 40 6.25 15.90 11.15
N ARG A 41 7.09 16.96 11.18
CA ARG A 41 6.77 18.17 11.96
C ARG A 41 5.47 18.82 11.49
N SER A 42 5.24 18.88 10.17
CA SER A 42 3.99 19.41 9.62
C SER A 42 2.76 18.57 9.99
N VAL A 43 2.90 17.24 10.10
CA VAL A 43 1.83 16.34 10.54
C VAL A 43 1.53 16.53 12.02
N LYS A 44 2.56 16.66 12.87
CA LYS A 44 2.40 16.84 14.32
C LYS A 44 1.72 18.15 14.71
N ASN A 45 1.90 19.19 13.90
CA ASN A 45 1.30 20.51 14.14
C ASN A 45 -0.20 20.57 13.81
N LYS A 46 -0.77 19.53 13.20
CA LYS A 46 -2.21 19.43 12.93
C LYS A 46 -2.98 19.23 14.25
N SER A 47 -4.14 19.86 14.36
CA SER A 47 -5.11 19.56 15.42
C SER A 47 -5.61 18.11 15.30
N GLU A 48 -6.23 17.59 16.36
CA GLU A 48 -6.74 16.22 16.36
C GLU A 48 -7.82 15.98 15.29
N THR A 49 -8.69 16.97 15.04
CA THR A 49 -9.69 16.90 13.95
C THR A 49 -9.02 16.86 12.58
N GLU A 50 -8.00 17.70 12.35
CA GLU A 50 -7.25 17.67 11.09
C GLU A 50 -6.51 16.36 10.90
N LYS A 51 -5.91 15.79 11.96
CA LYS A 51 -5.29 14.46 11.90
C LYS A 51 -6.31 13.39 11.53
N LYS A 52 -7.47 13.34 12.19
CA LYS A 52 -8.53 12.38 11.86
C LYS A 52 -8.90 12.41 10.37
N ASN A 53 -9.06 13.62 9.81
CA ASN A 53 -9.39 13.80 8.40
C ASN A 53 -8.21 13.52 7.46
N TYR A 54 -6.99 13.73 7.90
CA TYR A 54 -5.77 13.59 7.10
C TYR A 54 -5.21 12.16 7.08
N PHE A 55 -5.63 11.31 8.02
CA PHE A 55 -5.01 10.00 8.21
C PHE A 55 -5.01 9.10 6.97
N PHE A 56 -6.11 9.10 6.23
CA PHE A 56 -6.17 8.36 4.98
C PHE A 56 -5.10 8.83 4.01
N THR A 57 -4.96 10.15 3.81
CA THR A 57 -3.94 10.73 2.93
C THR A 57 -2.54 10.36 3.39
N PHE A 58 -2.27 10.46 4.69
CA PHE A 58 -0.98 10.09 5.27
C PHE A 58 -0.60 8.64 4.98
N ILE A 59 -1.48 7.68 5.27
CA ILE A 59 -1.18 6.26 5.05
C ILE A 59 -1.20 5.89 3.57
N ASN A 60 -2.15 6.39 2.79
CA ASN A 60 -2.37 5.97 1.41
C ASN A 60 -1.39 6.61 0.42
N TYR A 61 -0.90 7.82 0.69
CA TYR A 61 -0.05 8.57 -0.22
C TYR A 61 1.31 8.92 0.38
N ASP A 62 1.34 9.56 1.55
CA ASP A 62 2.61 10.10 2.07
C ASP A 62 3.56 9.01 2.54
N VAL A 63 3.04 8.03 3.31
CA VAL A 63 3.85 6.89 3.78
C VAL A 63 4.49 6.16 2.60
N PRO A 64 3.78 5.73 1.55
CA PRO A 64 4.39 5.17 0.34
C PRO A 64 5.38 6.11 -0.32
N ASN A 65 5.06 7.41 -0.42
CA ASN A 65 5.92 8.40 -1.06
C ASN A 65 7.31 8.53 -0.41
N TYR A 66 7.42 8.30 0.90
CA TYR A 66 8.70 8.29 1.61
C TYR A 66 9.28 6.88 1.76
N TRP A 67 8.47 5.91 2.19
CA TRP A 67 8.96 4.60 2.62
C TRP A 67 9.21 3.62 1.49
N MET A 68 8.56 3.74 0.33
CA MET A 68 8.82 2.83 -0.78
C MET A 68 10.30 2.81 -1.15
N GLY A 69 10.83 1.61 -1.36
CA GLY A 69 12.25 1.38 -1.58
C GLY A 69 13.07 1.14 -0.31
N THR A 70 12.49 1.30 0.90
CA THR A 70 13.14 0.84 2.14
C THR A 70 13.20 -0.69 2.15
N PRO A 71 14.40 -1.30 2.16
CA PRO A 71 14.57 -2.76 2.15
C PRO A 71 13.86 -3.46 3.31
N TRP A 72 13.46 -4.70 3.09
CA TRP A 72 12.93 -5.54 4.17
C TRP A 72 14.06 -6.32 4.86
N SER A 73 13.92 -6.49 6.18
CA SER A 73 14.66 -7.47 6.98
C SER A 73 13.79 -7.89 8.15
N PHE A 74 13.88 -9.15 8.59
CA PHE A 74 13.17 -9.63 9.78
C PHE A 74 13.55 -8.84 11.04
N ASN A 75 14.82 -8.43 11.14
CA ASN A 75 15.35 -7.62 12.24
C ASN A 75 15.36 -6.12 11.91
N GLY A 76 14.75 -5.70 10.80
CA GLY A 76 14.76 -4.31 10.37
C GLY A 76 13.94 -3.42 11.31
N THR A 77 14.57 -2.38 11.84
CA THR A 77 13.93 -1.46 12.81
C THR A 77 14.11 0.02 12.48
N THR A 78 14.62 0.34 11.29
CA THR A 78 14.95 1.71 10.88
C THR A 78 13.79 2.67 11.12
N ARG A 79 14.13 3.88 11.52
CA ARG A 79 13.21 5.02 11.67
C ARG A 79 13.25 5.96 10.47
N ASN A 80 14.22 5.74 9.58
CA ASN A 80 14.47 6.60 8.44
C ASN A 80 14.08 5.86 7.16
N PRO A 81 13.11 6.38 6.39
CA PRO A 81 12.77 5.83 5.09
C PRO A 81 13.99 5.72 4.19
N GLN A 82 14.07 4.63 3.42
CA GLN A 82 15.11 4.34 2.43
C GLN A 82 16.52 4.19 3.01
N GLN A 83 16.62 4.06 4.33
CA GLN A 83 17.87 3.77 5.04
C GLN A 83 17.75 2.45 5.78
N GLU A 84 18.76 1.60 5.66
CA GLU A 84 18.82 0.28 6.29
C GLU A 84 17.61 -0.59 5.92
N SER A 85 16.91 -1.18 6.90
CA SER A 85 15.80 -2.09 6.63
C SER A 85 14.70 -2.00 7.68
N ILE A 86 13.49 -2.41 7.28
CA ILE A 86 12.32 -2.40 8.16
C ILE A 86 11.49 -3.68 8.08
N ALA A 87 11.17 -4.27 9.23
CA ALA A 87 10.24 -5.39 9.35
C ALA A 87 8.78 -4.90 9.29
N CYS A 88 7.85 -5.81 9.02
CA CYS A 88 6.44 -5.46 8.81
C CYS A 88 5.75 -4.86 10.05
N GLY A 89 5.99 -5.43 11.24
CA GLY A 89 5.48 -4.88 12.50
C GLY A 89 6.05 -3.49 12.80
N TYR A 90 7.37 -3.31 12.61
CA TYR A 90 8.02 -2.01 12.79
C TYR A 90 7.53 -0.98 11.78
N PHE A 91 7.25 -1.36 10.54
CA PHE A 91 6.68 -0.45 9.55
C PHE A 91 5.32 0.10 10.01
N VAL A 92 4.42 -0.77 10.48
CA VAL A 92 3.11 -0.35 10.99
C VAL A 92 3.28 0.52 12.23
N THR A 93 4.03 0.10 13.24
CA THR A 93 4.11 0.85 14.50
C THR A 93 4.92 2.14 14.39
N ASN A 94 5.96 2.18 13.54
CA ASN A 94 6.72 3.40 13.29
C ASN A 94 5.83 4.43 12.61
N THR A 95 5.11 4.07 11.54
CA THR A 95 4.23 5.02 10.83
C THR A 95 3.08 5.53 11.68
N LEU A 96 2.50 4.70 12.56
CA LEU A 96 1.50 5.15 13.54
C LEU A 96 2.11 6.10 14.59
N SER A 97 3.27 5.76 15.13
CA SER A 97 3.96 6.63 16.08
C SER A 97 4.35 7.98 15.44
N ASP A 98 4.78 7.95 14.17
CA ASP A 98 5.13 9.14 13.38
C ASP A 98 3.94 10.05 13.11
N PHE A 99 2.76 9.46 12.93
CA PHE A 99 1.51 10.19 12.83
C PHE A 99 1.09 10.87 14.15
N GLY A 100 1.58 10.35 15.28
CA GLY A 100 1.34 10.91 16.62
C GLY A 100 0.64 9.98 17.59
N PHE A 101 0.42 8.70 17.26
CA PHE A 101 -0.15 7.75 18.21
C PHE A 101 0.83 7.45 19.35
N ASN A 102 0.38 7.59 20.60
CA ASN A 102 1.16 7.26 21.78
C ASN A 102 1.13 5.74 22.04
N ILE A 103 2.09 5.02 21.47
CA ILE A 103 2.19 3.56 21.56
C ILE A 103 3.61 3.11 21.91
N ASN A 104 3.73 1.98 22.61
CA ASN A 104 5.01 1.29 22.73
C ASN A 104 5.32 0.57 21.41
N ARG A 105 5.88 1.31 20.45
CA ARG A 105 6.09 0.86 19.07
C ARG A 105 6.95 -0.41 18.98
N THR A 106 7.97 -0.53 19.82
CA THR A 106 8.92 -1.66 19.82
C THR A 106 8.22 -2.91 20.32
N TYR A 107 7.54 -2.82 21.46
CA TYR A 107 6.75 -3.92 22.01
C TYR A 107 5.73 -4.42 20.99
N LEU A 108 4.90 -3.52 20.44
CA LEU A 108 3.84 -3.91 19.51
C LEU A 108 4.36 -4.45 18.18
N ALA A 109 5.49 -3.95 17.68
CA ALA A 109 6.11 -4.44 16.45
C ALA A 109 6.56 -5.90 16.56
N GLN A 110 6.89 -6.35 17.78
CA GLN A 110 7.38 -7.70 18.07
C GLN A 110 6.26 -8.66 18.46
N GLN A 111 5.04 -8.18 18.71
CA GLN A 111 3.91 -9.05 19.03
C GLN A 111 3.31 -9.69 17.78
N ALA A 112 2.53 -10.75 17.98
CA ALA A 112 1.58 -11.20 16.98
C ALA A 112 0.66 -10.02 16.58
N SER A 113 0.38 -9.91 15.27
CA SER A 113 -0.41 -8.81 14.70
C SER A 113 -1.79 -8.67 15.36
N SER A 114 -2.39 -9.77 15.82
CA SER A 114 -3.65 -9.79 16.54
C SER A 114 -3.61 -9.04 17.88
N VAL A 115 -2.47 -9.03 18.58
CA VAL A 115 -2.29 -8.25 19.82
C VAL A 115 -2.31 -6.77 19.51
N MET A 116 -1.57 -6.36 18.47
CA MET A 116 -1.56 -4.97 17.99
C MET A 116 -2.95 -4.52 17.55
N ILE A 117 -3.66 -5.33 16.76
CA ILE A 117 -5.01 -5.00 16.27
C ILE A 117 -6.00 -4.91 17.42
N LYS A 118 -6.04 -5.88 18.34
CA LYS A 118 -6.93 -5.85 19.52
C LYS A 118 -6.69 -4.64 20.42
N LYS A 119 -5.44 -4.17 20.50
CA LYS A 119 -5.09 -3.01 21.32
C LYS A 119 -5.44 -1.68 20.65
N LEU A 120 -5.21 -1.57 19.34
CA LEU A 120 -5.25 -0.27 18.64
C LEU A 120 -6.51 -0.04 17.81
N CYS A 121 -7.26 -1.10 17.50
CA CYS A 121 -8.37 -1.02 16.55
C CYS A 121 -9.74 -1.23 17.21
N LYS A 122 -10.75 -0.75 16.51
CA LYS A 122 -12.17 -1.06 16.68
C LYS A 122 -12.69 -1.76 15.42
N ASP A 123 -13.97 -2.15 15.44
CA ASP A 123 -14.66 -2.84 14.35
C ASP A 123 -13.90 -4.08 13.84
N ILE A 124 -13.23 -4.78 14.76
CA ILE A 124 -12.33 -5.88 14.43
C ILE A 124 -13.13 -7.03 13.84
N GLN A 125 -12.66 -7.55 12.70
CA GLN A 125 -13.23 -8.71 12.03
C GLN A 125 -12.14 -9.73 11.74
N TYR A 126 -12.56 -10.98 11.55
CA TYR A 126 -11.70 -12.09 11.20
C TYR A 126 -12.28 -12.87 10.03
N PHE A 127 -11.43 -13.20 9.05
CA PHE A 127 -11.80 -13.95 7.86
C PHE A 127 -10.78 -15.06 7.59
N THR A 128 -11.24 -16.14 6.97
CA THR A 128 -10.40 -17.25 6.46
C THR A 128 -10.44 -17.36 4.94
N LYS A 129 -11.23 -16.51 4.28
CA LYS A 129 -11.32 -16.42 2.82
C LYS A 129 -11.02 -15.00 2.38
N ARG A 130 -10.17 -14.87 1.35
CA ARG A 130 -9.80 -13.56 0.80
C ARG A 130 -11.02 -12.81 0.28
N GLN A 131 -11.96 -13.49 -0.39
CA GLN A 131 -13.15 -12.87 -0.97
C GLN A 131 -14.04 -12.22 0.09
N ASP A 132 -14.20 -12.84 1.26
CA ASP A 132 -15.04 -12.31 2.34
C ASP A 132 -14.44 -11.03 2.94
N LEU A 133 -13.12 -10.99 3.11
CA LEU A 133 -12.39 -9.78 3.49
C LEU A 133 -12.62 -8.65 2.48
N GLU A 134 -12.56 -8.95 1.18
CA GLU A 134 -12.75 -7.96 0.11
C GLU A 134 -14.17 -7.40 0.11
N HIS A 135 -15.17 -8.28 0.18
CA HIS A 135 -16.57 -7.90 0.29
C HIS A 135 -16.85 -7.06 1.53
N TYR A 136 -16.22 -7.37 2.67
CA TYR A 136 -16.33 -6.55 3.87
C TYR A 136 -15.80 -5.13 3.62
N ILE A 137 -14.60 -4.98 3.05
CA ILE A 137 -13.99 -3.67 2.79
C ILE A 137 -14.83 -2.85 1.80
N LEU A 138 -15.32 -3.46 0.72
CA LEU A 138 -16.11 -2.79 -0.32
C LEU A 138 -17.49 -2.31 0.16
N LYS A 139 -18.02 -2.88 1.24
CA LYS A 139 -19.28 -2.46 1.87
C LYS A 139 -19.13 -1.28 2.85
N LYS A 140 -17.90 -0.90 3.21
CA LYS A 140 -17.62 0.18 4.17
C LYS A 140 -17.54 1.56 3.50
N ASN A 141 -17.06 2.56 4.23
CA ASN A 141 -16.82 3.89 3.68
C ASN A 141 -15.65 3.87 2.69
N LYS A 142 -15.69 4.79 1.72
CA LYS A 142 -14.54 5.10 0.87
C LYS A 142 -13.48 5.83 1.70
N ASN A 143 -12.23 5.80 1.24
CA ASN A 143 -11.09 6.49 1.83
C ASN A 143 -10.86 6.06 3.29
N GLN A 144 -10.93 4.75 3.53
CA GLN A 144 -10.77 4.15 4.83
C GLN A 144 -9.42 3.42 4.94
N VAL A 145 -8.79 3.53 6.10
CA VAL A 145 -7.58 2.77 6.46
C VAL A 145 -7.94 1.69 7.47
N TYR A 146 -7.30 0.53 7.30
CA TYR A 146 -7.35 -0.60 8.20
C TYR A 146 -5.94 -1.08 8.53
N ILE A 147 -5.74 -1.62 9.73
CA ILE A 147 -4.59 -2.49 10.02
C ILE A 147 -5.04 -3.92 9.72
N VAL A 148 -4.22 -4.66 8.99
CA VAL A 148 -4.45 -6.08 8.71
C VAL A 148 -3.33 -6.94 9.31
N GLY A 149 -3.73 -8.03 9.94
CA GLY A 149 -2.89 -9.10 10.42
C GLY A 149 -3.16 -10.35 9.60
N LEU A 150 -2.10 -10.95 9.10
CA LEU A 150 -2.10 -12.21 8.33
C LEU A 150 -1.43 -13.30 9.18
N ASP A 151 -1.20 -14.47 8.58
CA ASP A 151 -0.64 -15.65 9.27
C ASP A 151 0.65 -15.33 10.05
N PHE A 152 1.60 -14.66 9.40
CA PHE A 152 2.88 -14.22 10.00
C PHE A 152 3.31 -12.82 9.53
N HIS A 153 2.36 -12.05 8.99
CA HIS A 153 2.64 -10.78 8.34
C HIS A 153 1.61 -9.71 8.70
N THR A 154 1.93 -8.44 8.47
CA THR A 154 1.02 -7.32 8.77
C THR A 154 1.31 -6.12 7.88
N GLY A 155 0.33 -5.23 7.78
CA GLY A 155 0.42 -3.96 7.05
C GLY A 155 -0.87 -3.17 7.15
N PHE A 156 -1.02 -2.20 6.26
CA PHE A 156 -2.26 -1.45 6.11
C PHE A 156 -3.02 -1.93 4.89
N ILE A 157 -4.35 -1.98 5.00
CA ILE A 157 -5.23 -2.00 3.84
C ILE A 157 -5.87 -0.63 3.74
N THR A 158 -5.82 -0.03 2.55
CA THR A 158 -6.55 1.21 2.25
C THR A 158 -7.58 0.95 1.17
N ARG A 159 -8.76 1.54 1.33
CA ARG A 159 -9.77 1.58 0.28
C ARG A 159 -9.86 2.98 -0.29
N GLU A 160 -9.44 3.15 -1.53
CA GLU A 160 -9.57 4.37 -2.30
C GLU A 160 -10.71 4.20 -3.31
N ASN A 161 -11.87 4.77 -3.01
CA ASN A 161 -13.08 4.52 -3.80
C ASN A 161 -13.42 3.01 -3.94
N LYS A 162 -13.07 2.40 -5.07
CA LYS A 162 -13.25 0.96 -5.35
C LYS A 162 -11.93 0.19 -5.28
N ASP A 163 -10.80 0.88 -5.39
CA ASP A 163 -9.49 0.26 -5.36
C ASP A 163 -9.08 -0.04 -3.93
N ILE A 164 -8.49 -1.21 -3.73
CA ILE A 164 -8.03 -1.66 -2.42
C ILE A 164 -6.54 -1.95 -2.54
N TYR A 165 -5.76 -1.28 -1.71
CA TYR A 165 -4.31 -1.43 -1.67
C TYR A 165 -3.86 -2.13 -0.39
N PHE A 166 -2.81 -2.93 -0.51
CA PHE A 166 -2.02 -3.42 0.61
C PHE A 166 -0.71 -2.63 0.66
N ILE A 167 -0.44 -2.01 1.81
CA ILE A 167 0.74 -1.19 2.08
C ILE A 167 1.52 -1.87 3.20
N HIS A 168 2.69 -2.41 2.89
CA HIS A 168 3.45 -3.24 3.83
C HIS A 168 4.94 -3.26 3.49
N SER A 169 5.77 -3.64 4.47
CA SER A 169 7.16 -4.04 4.21
C SER A 169 7.21 -5.51 3.79
N SER A 170 7.36 -5.77 2.50
CA SER A 170 7.27 -7.10 1.89
C SER A 170 8.52 -7.93 2.13
N TYR A 171 8.34 -9.08 2.79
CA TYR A 171 9.37 -10.10 2.97
C TYR A 171 9.64 -10.90 1.69
N ILE A 172 8.72 -10.85 0.71
CA ILE A 172 8.84 -11.61 -0.54
C ILE A 172 9.98 -11.02 -1.37
N LYS A 173 11.00 -11.85 -1.64
CA LYS A 173 12.24 -11.44 -2.32
C LYS A 173 12.92 -10.23 -1.66
N SER A 174 12.70 -10.03 -0.36
CA SER A 174 13.18 -8.87 0.42
C SER A 174 12.84 -7.51 -0.21
N LYS A 175 11.71 -7.42 -0.93
CA LYS A 175 11.33 -6.25 -1.72
C LYS A 175 11.19 -4.97 -0.89
N GLY A 176 10.89 -5.07 0.41
CA GLY A 176 10.77 -3.88 1.25
C GLY A 176 9.40 -3.23 1.16
N VAL A 177 9.30 -1.96 1.55
CA VAL A 177 8.02 -1.25 1.59
C VAL A 177 7.45 -1.05 0.20
N VAL A 178 6.19 -1.47 0.03
CA VAL A 178 5.42 -1.36 -1.21
C VAL A 178 3.98 -0.93 -0.92
N LYS A 179 3.36 -0.27 -1.91
CA LYS A 179 1.90 -0.15 -2.05
C LYS A 179 1.51 -0.92 -3.31
N GLU A 180 0.65 -1.92 -3.17
CA GLU A 180 0.20 -2.76 -4.28
C GLU A 180 -1.29 -3.04 -4.20
N LEU A 181 -1.95 -3.30 -5.33
CA LEU A 181 -3.36 -3.70 -5.33
C LEU A 181 -3.52 -5.03 -4.58
N THR A 182 -4.57 -5.16 -3.77
CA THR A 182 -4.81 -6.43 -3.05
C THR A 182 -5.04 -7.60 -3.99
N ALA A 183 -5.61 -7.34 -5.18
CA ALA A 183 -5.85 -8.35 -6.19
C ALA A 183 -4.57 -9.05 -6.67
N THR A 184 -3.44 -8.33 -6.72
CA THR A 184 -2.16 -8.82 -7.20
C THR A 184 -1.13 -9.05 -6.09
N SER A 185 -1.49 -8.81 -4.83
CA SER A 185 -0.56 -8.93 -3.70
C SER A 185 -0.26 -10.39 -3.40
N GLN A 186 0.99 -10.80 -3.62
CA GLN A 186 1.42 -12.18 -3.35
C GLN A 186 1.33 -12.53 -1.86
N ALA A 187 1.76 -11.62 -0.99
CA ALA A 187 1.74 -11.85 0.46
C ALA A 187 0.31 -11.99 0.98
N LEU A 188 -0.60 -11.13 0.53
CA LEU A 188 -2.00 -11.19 0.92
C LEU A 188 -2.69 -12.45 0.37
N ASN A 189 -2.49 -12.77 -0.91
CA ASN A 189 -3.16 -13.88 -1.58
C ASN A 189 -2.65 -15.27 -1.14
N ALA A 190 -1.42 -15.36 -0.62
CA ALA A 190 -0.88 -16.59 -0.04
C ALA A 190 -1.33 -16.84 1.40
N SER A 191 -1.92 -15.84 2.06
CA SER A 191 -2.33 -15.93 3.47
C SER A 191 -3.66 -16.66 3.63
N LYS A 192 -3.82 -17.37 4.76
CA LYS A 192 -5.03 -18.15 5.08
C LYS A 192 -5.94 -17.47 6.09
N THR A 193 -5.39 -16.56 6.89
CA THR A 193 -6.11 -15.86 7.94
C THR A 193 -5.96 -14.35 7.78
N PHE A 194 -7.03 -13.63 8.10
CA PHE A 194 -7.09 -12.19 7.95
C PHE A 194 -7.83 -11.58 9.14
N MET A 195 -7.10 -10.96 10.07
CA MET A 195 -7.69 -10.10 11.09
C MET A 195 -7.56 -8.65 10.65
N ILE A 196 -8.64 -7.89 10.66
CA ILE A 196 -8.65 -6.50 10.20
C ILE A 196 -9.38 -5.62 11.20
N GLY A 197 -8.95 -4.38 11.37
CA GLY A 197 -9.63 -3.39 12.20
C GLY A 197 -9.33 -1.96 11.76
N THR A 198 -10.23 -1.03 12.08
CA THR A 198 -10.02 0.41 11.90
C THR A 198 -9.39 0.98 13.17
N LEU A 199 -8.50 1.97 13.06
CA LEU A 199 -7.90 2.56 14.25
C LEU A 199 -8.95 3.19 15.17
N ASN A 200 -8.74 3.00 16.47
CA ASN A 200 -9.47 3.72 17.49
C ASN A 200 -8.84 5.10 17.66
N TYR A 201 -9.61 6.14 17.31
CA TYR A 201 -9.18 7.53 17.16
C TYR A 201 -9.75 8.41 18.25
#